data_AF-A0A9E3I0M9-F1
#
_entry.id   AF-A0A9E3I0M9-F1
#
_cell.length_a   1.000
_cell.length_b   1.000
_cell.length_c   1.000
_cell.angle_alpha   90.00
_cell.angle_beta   90.00
_cell.angle_gamma   90.00
#
_symmetry.space_group_name_H-M   'P 1'
#
loop_
_entity.id
_entity.type
_entity.pdbx_description
1 polymer ?
#
loop_
_entity_poly.entity_id
_entity_poly.type
_entity_poly.pdbx_seq_one_letter_code
_entity_poly.pdbx_strand_id
1 'polypeptide(L)'
;MGNIKSNTETVLFKLIQPKQVIRFLCLFVFVYLLLMAPWPGLKAAYSKSYKAGSAFLFKSFGAKGIVRFRQQSDPGNDINIIFYNRDHIGRDGKMVAVGNIPYNSRRYGFIFTAFLTALILATPLSWRRKGRALFGGFFLIHCFIVLILGMWILYGFNKESLSLFVLNPFWNRVFLLAIDVFVRNLTFGLIVSVFIWILVSFRREDLTKFLIREKNPSKS
;
A
#
# COMPACT_ATOMS: atom_id res chain seq x y z
N MET A 1 -14.38 -34.35 -44.24
CA MET A 1 -14.25 -33.07 -43.52
C MET A 1 -14.88 -33.23 -42.14
N GLY A 2 -14.07 -33.57 -41.13
CA GLY A 2 -14.52 -33.86 -39.77
C GLY A 2 -14.47 -32.61 -38.89
N ASN A 3 -15.59 -32.32 -38.23
CA ASN A 3 -15.82 -31.13 -37.42
C ASN A 3 -15.18 -31.29 -36.03
N ILE A 4 -13.93 -30.87 -35.85
CA ILE A 4 -13.23 -30.83 -34.56
C ILE A 4 -13.68 -29.57 -33.80
N LYS A 5 -14.91 -29.60 -33.25
CA LYS A 5 -15.40 -28.51 -32.39
C LYS A 5 -14.94 -28.72 -30.94
N SER A 6 -13.92 -27.95 -30.57
CA SER A 6 -13.84 -27.13 -29.35
C SER A 6 -14.39 -27.73 -28.03
N ASN A 7 -13.82 -28.83 -27.53
CA ASN A 7 -14.05 -29.29 -26.15
C ASN A 7 -13.10 -28.65 -25.12
N THR A 8 -12.30 -27.66 -25.52
CA THR A 8 -11.19 -27.13 -24.71
C THR A 8 -11.62 -26.08 -23.68
N GLU A 9 -12.74 -25.37 -23.88
CA GLU A 9 -13.12 -24.25 -22.99
C GLU A 9 -13.86 -24.68 -21.71
N THR A 10 -14.47 -25.86 -21.70
CA THR A 10 -15.31 -26.29 -20.55
C THR A 10 -14.50 -26.92 -19.41
N VAL A 11 -13.22 -27.23 -19.61
CA VAL A 11 -12.39 -27.94 -18.62
C VAL A 11 -11.74 -26.98 -17.62
N LEU A 12 -11.44 -25.74 -18.01
CA LEU A 12 -10.69 -24.80 -17.16
C LEU A 12 -11.49 -24.35 -15.92
N PHE A 13 -12.82 -24.32 -15.99
CA PHE A 13 -13.69 -23.84 -14.90
C PHE A 13 -14.05 -24.91 -13.85
N LYS A 14 -13.72 -26.19 -14.08
CA LYS A 14 -14.08 -27.29 -13.16
C LYS A 14 -13.24 -27.36 -11.87
N LEU A 15 -12.29 -26.44 -11.67
CA LEU A 15 -11.24 -26.56 -10.65
C LEU A 15 -11.43 -25.69 -9.39
N ILE A 16 -12.37 -24.74 -9.39
CA ILE A 16 -12.61 -23.89 -8.23
C ILE A 16 -13.91 -24.32 -7.55
N GLN A 17 -13.81 -24.95 -6.37
CA GLN A 17 -14.99 -25.29 -5.58
C GLN A 17 -15.67 -23.98 -5.13
N PRO A 18 -16.88 -23.64 -5.61
CA PRO A 18 -17.53 -22.37 -5.30
C PRO A 18 -17.72 -22.17 -3.80
N LYS A 19 -17.95 -23.25 -3.06
CA LYS A 19 -18.02 -23.27 -1.59
C LYS A 19 -16.75 -22.73 -0.92
N GLN A 20 -15.57 -23.02 -1.47
CA GLN A 20 -14.30 -22.53 -0.91
C GLN A 20 -14.10 -21.04 -1.18
N VAL A 21 -14.47 -20.58 -2.38
CA VAL A 21 -14.40 -19.15 -2.75
C VAL A 21 -15.35 -18.32 -1.89
N ILE A 22 -16.61 -18.75 -1.77
CA ILE A 22 -17.60 -18.06 -0.94
C ILE A 22 -17.11 -18.00 0.51
N ARG A 23 -16.59 -19.11 1.05
CA ARG A 23 -16.02 -19.12 2.40
C ARG A 23 -14.85 -18.15 2.56
N PHE A 24 -13.93 -18.10 1.58
CA PHE A 24 -12.82 -17.16 1.58
C PHE A 24 -13.31 -15.71 1.58
N LEU A 25 -14.24 -15.38 0.70
CA LEU A 25 -14.79 -14.02 0.57
C LEU A 25 -15.52 -13.58 1.84
N CYS A 26 -16.38 -14.44 2.40
CA CYS A 26 -17.07 -14.15 3.66
C CYS A 26 -16.08 -13.94 4.81
N LEU A 27 -15.05 -14.79 4.91
CA LEU A 27 -14.03 -14.66 5.95
C LEU A 27 -13.18 -13.41 5.76
N PHE A 28 -12.82 -13.07 4.51
CA PHE A 28 -12.10 -11.85 4.18
C PHE A 28 -12.89 -10.60 4.60
N VAL A 29 -14.16 -10.51 4.21
CA VAL A 29 -15.02 -9.38 4.58
C VAL A 29 -15.15 -9.28 6.09
N PHE A 30 -15.41 -10.40 6.77
CA PHE A 30 -15.52 -10.45 8.22
C PHE A 30 -14.24 -9.95 8.92
N VAL A 31 -13.07 -10.49 8.54
CA VAL A 31 -11.78 -10.10 9.14
C VAL A 31 -11.46 -8.64 8.84
N TYR A 32 -11.72 -8.17 7.61
CA TYR A 32 -11.47 -6.78 7.24
C TYR A 32 -12.34 -5.81 8.06
N LEU A 33 -13.64 -6.10 8.20
CA LEU A 33 -14.53 -5.31 9.04
C LEU A 33 -14.10 -5.34 10.52
N LEU A 34 -13.67 -6.49 11.03
CA LEU A 34 -13.15 -6.63 12.39
C LEU A 34 -11.90 -5.77 12.62
N LEU A 35 -10.97 -5.72 11.65
CA LEU A 35 -9.77 -4.89 11.73
C LEU A 35 -10.08 -3.38 11.62
N MET A 36 -11.12 -3.02 10.85
CA MET A 36 -11.52 -1.63 10.62
C MET A 36 -12.40 -1.08 11.76
N ALA A 37 -13.16 -1.92 12.45
CA ALA A 37 -14.06 -1.55 13.55
C ALA A 37 -13.38 -0.74 14.69
N PRO A 38 -12.21 -1.14 15.21
CA PRO A 38 -11.55 -0.40 16.30
C PRO A 38 -10.83 0.88 15.84
N TRP A 39 -10.95 1.28 14.57
CA TRP A 39 -10.25 2.46 14.05
C TRP A 39 -10.43 3.74 14.88
N PRO A 40 -11.63 4.11 15.38
CA PRO A 40 -11.79 5.30 16.21
C PRO A 40 -10.89 5.30 17.45
N GLY A 41 -10.70 4.16 18.10
CA GLY A 41 -9.82 4.01 19.26
C GLY A 41 -8.34 3.89 18.89
N LEU A 42 -8.03 3.29 17.73
CA LEU A 42 -6.65 3.12 17.27
C LEU A 42 -6.07 4.35 16.56
N LYS A 43 -6.91 5.30 16.12
CA LYS A 43 -6.51 6.47 15.32
C LYS A 43 -5.32 7.19 15.92
N ALA A 44 -5.39 7.56 17.21
CA ALA A 44 -4.35 8.35 17.87
C ALA A 44 -3.03 7.58 18.03
N ALA A 45 -3.10 6.28 18.35
CA ALA A 45 -1.91 5.44 18.48
C ALA A 45 -1.24 5.22 17.12
N TYR A 46 -2.03 4.89 16.10
CA TYR A 46 -1.53 4.68 14.74
C TYR A 46 -0.92 5.96 14.17
N SER A 47 -1.62 7.10 14.26
CA SER A 47 -1.13 8.36 13.73
C SER A 47 0.17 8.80 14.41
N LYS A 48 0.28 8.61 15.74
CA LYS A 48 1.50 8.89 16.50
C LYS A 48 2.67 8.03 16.02
N SER A 49 2.46 6.72 15.84
CA SER A 49 3.49 5.79 15.34
C SER A 49 3.88 6.11 13.89
N TYR A 50 2.90 6.36 13.03
CA TYR A 50 3.11 6.75 11.64
C TYR A 50 3.95 8.02 11.54
N LYS A 51 3.58 9.05 12.32
CA LYS A 51 4.32 10.31 12.42
C LYS A 51 5.75 10.09 12.88
N ALA A 52 5.97 9.28 13.91
CA ALA A 52 7.30 8.99 14.44
C ALA A 52 8.19 8.29 13.40
N GLY A 53 7.69 7.23 12.76
CA GLY A 53 8.41 6.51 11.70
C GLY A 53 8.70 7.40 10.48
N SER A 54 7.72 8.21 10.07
CA SER A 54 7.88 9.16 8.98
C SER A 54 8.92 10.24 9.28
N ALA A 55 8.89 10.79 10.50
CA ALA A 55 9.86 11.78 10.95
C ALA A 55 11.27 11.21 11.07
N PHE A 56 11.40 9.93 11.43
CA PHE A 56 12.67 9.23 11.46
C PHE A 56 13.27 9.08 10.05
N LEU A 57 12.46 8.62 9.09
CA LEU A 57 12.92 8.36 7.72
C LEU A 57 13.15 9.63 6.89
N PHE A 58 12.30 10.65 7.06
CA PHE A 58 12.27 11.82 6.19
C PHE A 58 12.61 13.14 6.90
N LYS A 59 13.37 13.10 8.02
CA LYS A 59 13.74 14.31 8.79
C LYS A 59 14.39 15.41 7.91
N SER A 60 15.15 14.99 6.91
CA SER A 60 15.84 15.82 5.92
C SER A 60 15.63 15.26 4.52
N PHE A 61 15.61 16.13 3.53
CA PHE A 61 15.41 15.77 2.13
C PHE A 61 16.36 16.59 1.24
N GLY A 62 17.31 15.91 0.59
CA GLY A 62 18.41 16.59 -0.10
C GLY A 62 19.28 17.43 0.85
N ALA A 63 20.02 18.39 0.29
CA ALA A 63 20.94 19.24 1.07
C ALA A 63 20.22 20.29 1.93
N LYS A 64 19.08 20.80 1.44
CA LYS A 64 18.41 22.01 1.97
C LYS A 64 17.01 21.75 2.52
N GLY A 65 16.36 20.64 2.15
CA GLY A 65 15.00 20.34 2.55
C GLY A 65 14.94 19.79 3.96
N ILE A 66 14.02 20.33 4.77
CA ILE A 66 13.68 19.77 6.08
C ILE A 66 12.19 19.51 6.09
N VAL A 67 11.81 18.33 6.58
CA VAL A 67 10.40 17.93 6.72
C VAL A 67 10.08 17.76 8.19
N ARG A 68 8.91 18.26 8.59
CA ARG A 68 8.35 18.06 9.93
C ARG A 68 6.92 17.54 9.80
N PHE A 69 6.57 16.60 10.66
CA PHE A 69 5.24 16.04 10.71
C PHE A 69 4.56 16.54 11.98
N ARG A 70 3.43 17.25 11.84
CA ARG A 70 2.61 17.68 12.97
C ARG A 70 1.33 16.88 13.01
N GLN A 71 0.89 16.54 14.22
CA GLN A 71 -0.43 15.95 14.42
C GLN A 71 -1.48 17.05 14.20
N GLN A 72 -2.57 16.71 13.53
CA GLN A 72 -3.71 17.60 13.35
C GLN A 72 -4.98 16.91 13.85
N SER A 73 -5.91 17.70 14.40
CA SER A 73 -7.20 17.21 14.91
C SER A 73 -8.28 17.11 13.82
N ASP A 74 -7.97 17.49 12.59
CA ASP A 74 -8.89 17.43 11.46
C ASP A 74 -9.33 15.96 11.24
N PRO A 75 -10.65 15.67 11.20
CA PRO A 75 -11.17 14.34 10.91
C PRO A 75 -10.68 13.78 9.57
N GLY A 76 -10.49 14.65 8.58
CA GLY A 76 -10.07 14.30 7.22
C GLY A 76 -8.56 14.11 7.06
N ASN A 77 -7.75 14.78 7.86
CA ASN A 77 -6.28 14.72 7.80
C ASN A 77 -5.68 14.80 9.20
N ASP A 78 -5.12 13.69 9.66
CA ASP A 78 -4.58 13.58 11.01
C ASP A 78 -3.11 13.99 11.10
N ILE A 79 -2.44 14.21 9.96
CA ILE A 79 -1.05 14.63 9.88
C ILE A 79 -0.93 15.83 8.94
N ASN A 80 -0.16 16.84 9.33
CA ASN A 80 0.27 17.91 8.44
C ASN A 80 1.78 17.78 8.18
N ILE A 81 2.15 17.65 6.91
CA ILE A 81 3.55 17.59 6.47
C ILE A 81 4.00 19.01 6.18
N ILE A 82 4.94 19.52 6.95
CA ILE A 82 5.44 20.88 6.86
C ILE A 82 6.84 20.87 6.26
N PHE A 83 7.03 21.69 5.24
CA PHE A 83 8.26 21.81 4.49
C PHE A 83 9.00 23.08 4.92
N TYR A 84 10.31 22.93 5.07
CA TYR A 84 11.23 24.02 5.36
C TYR A 84 12.40 23.97 4.37
N ASN A 85 12.94 25.14 4.03
CA ASN A 85 14.17 25.28 3.28
C ASN A 85 15.21 25.91 4.22
N ARG A 86 16.37 25.27 4.37
CA ARG A 86 17.46 25.75 5.25
C ARG A 86 17.94 27.16 4.90
N ASP A 87 17.84 27.56 3.64
CA ASP A 87 18.27 28.88 3.18
C ASP A 87 17.19 29.95 3.42
N HIS A 88 15.95 29.54 3.70
CA HIS A 88 14.84 30.46 3.91
C HIS A 88 14.68 30.74 5.41
N ILE A 89 15.50 31.67 5.90
CA ILE A 89 15.49 32.12 7.30
C ILE A 89 14.68 33.41 7.40
N GLY A 90 13.78 33.48 8.37
CA GLY A 90 12.98 34.65 8.68
C GLY A 90 13.81 35.77 9.32
N ARG A 91 13.20 36.94 9.49
CA ARG A 91 13.85 38.11 10.13
C ARG A 91 14.30 37.84 11.57
N ASP A 92 13.69 36.86 12.23
CA ASP A 92 14.00 36.43 13.60
C ASP A 92 15.11 35.36 13.68
N GLY A 93 15.76 35.03 12.55
CA GLY A 93 16.80 34.01 12.49
C GLY A 93 16.26 32.57 12.52
N LYS A 94 14.94 32.37 12.50
CA LYS A 94 14.32 31.03 12.51
C LYS A 94 13.92 30.59 11.11
N MET A 95 13.92 29.27 10.87
CA MET A 95 13.42 28.71 9.62
C MET A 95 11.93 28.97 9.46
N VAL A 96 11.54 29.51 8.31
CA VAL A 96 10.14 29.75 7.96
C VAL A 96 9.59 28.57 7.18
N ALA A 97 8.36 28.15 7.52
CA ALA A 97 7.68 27.11 6.76
C ALA A 97 7.37 27.63 5.36
N VAL A 98 7.80 26.89 4.35
CA VAL A 98 7.71 27.27 2.93
C VAL A 98 6.59 26.52 2.21
N GLY A 99 5.96 25.56 2.88
CA GLY A 99 4.75 24.91 2.44
C GLY A 99 4.23 23.91 3.47
N ASN A 100 2.99 23.46 3.28
CA ASN A 100 2.44 22.33 4.00
C ASN A 100 1.49 21.50 3.13
N ILE A 101 1.33 20.22 3.47
CA ILE A 101 0.42 19.28 2.81
C ILE A 101 -0.35 18.53 3.89
N PRO A 102 -1.70 18.61 3.91
CA PRO A 102 -2.50 17.77 4.77
C PRO A 102 -2.43 16.31 4.31
N TYR A 103 -2.32 15.39 5.27
CA TYR A 103 -2.09 13.97 5.04
C TYR A 103 -2.97 13.13 5.94
N ASN A 104 -3.51 12.04 5.39
CA ASN A 104 -4.38 11.11 6.08
C ASN A 104 -3.69 9.74 6.23
N SER A 105 -3.17 9.45 7.42
CA SER A 105 -2.46 8.19 7.71
C SER A 105 -3.34 6.95 7.57
N ARG A 106 -4.66 7.10 7.78
CA ARG A 106 -5.62 6.00 7.56
C ARG A 106 -5.67 5.61 6.09
N ARG A 107 -5.89 6.61 5.22
CA ARG A 107 -6.11 6.42 3.79
C ARG A 107 -4.86 5.88 3.10
N TYR A 108 -3.69 6.40 3.47
CA TYR A 108 -2.44 6.07 2.78
C TYR A 108 -1.57 5.02 3.48
N GLY A 109 -1.98 4.53 4.65
CA GLY A 109 -1.24 3.52 5.41
C GLY A 109 -2.12 2.40 5.96
N PHE A 110 -3.02 2.74 6.88
CA PHE A 110 -3.78 1.74 7.64
C PHE A 110 -4.66 0.86 6.76
N ILE A 111 -5.38 1.43 5.79
CA ILE A 111 -6.30 0.70 4.91
C ILE A 111 -5.57 -0.43 4.16
N PHE A 112 -4.41 -0.13 3.58
CA PHE A 112 -3.64 -1.13 2.82
C PHE A 112 -3.14 -2.25 3.73
N THR A 113 -2.69 -1.89 4.93
CA THR A 113 -2.20 -2.84 5.94
C THR A 113 -3.33 -3.76 6.43
N ALA A 114 -4.50 -3.20 6.74
CA ALA A 114 -5.68 -3.96 7.18
C ALA A 114 -6.21 -4.87 6.05
N PHE A 115 -6.26 -4.36 4.82
CA PHE A 115 -6.71 -5.10 3.64
C PHE A 115 -5.80 -6.30 3.35
N LEU A 116 -4.48 -6.10 3.31
CA LEU A 116 -3.50 -7.17 3.13
C LEU A 116 -3.59 -8.21 4.24
N THR A 117 -3.70 -7.76 5.50
CA THR A 117 -3.83 -8.66 6.66
C THR A 117 -5.09 -9.52 6.54
N ALA A 118 -6.22 -8.92 6.14
CA ALA A 118 -7.47 -9.65 5.93
C ALA A 118 -7.35 -10.71 4.82
N LEU A 119 -6.70 -10.39 3.68
CA LEU A 119 -6.44 -11.35 2.61
C LEU A 119 -5.62 -12.55 3.11
N ILE A 120 -4.50 -12.30 3.80
CA ILE A 120 -3.62 -13.36 4.31
C ILE A 120 -4.36 -14.24 5.34
N LEU A 121 -5.10 -13.63 6.27
CA LEU A 121 -5.84 -14.34 7.30
C LEU A 121 -7.01 -15.17 6.74
N ALA A 122 -7.68 -14.67 5.70
CA ALA A 122 -8.76 -15.39 5.03
C ALA A 122 -8.27 -16.57 4.19
N THR A 123 -7.00 -16.55 3.75
CA THR A 123 -6.43 -17.61 2.91
C THR A 123 -6.37 -18.94 3.68
N PRO A 124 -6.75 -20.08 3.08
CA PRO A 124 -6.72 -21.40 3.72
C PRO A 124 -5.29 -21.97 3.82
N LEU A 125 -4.41 -21.28 4.53
CA LEU A 125 -3.04 -21.70 4.81
C LEU A 125 -2.89 -22.22 6.25
N SER A 126 -1.94 -23.14 6.46
CA SER A 126 -1.50 -23.50 7.82
C SER A 126 -1.02 -22.26 8.58
N TRP A 127 -1.23 -22.19 9.89
CA TRP A 127 -0.86 -21.04 10.73
C TRP A 127 0.63 -20.65 10.63
N ARG A 128 1.55 -21.64 10.53
CA ARG A 128 2.98 -21.37 10.31
C ARG A 128 3.26 -20.62 9.00
N ARG A 129 2.51 -20.94 7.95
CA ARG A 129 2.59 -20.24 6.66
C ARG A 129 1.97 -18.85 6.75
N LYS A 130 0.82 -18.71 7.41
CA LYS A 130 0.20 -17.39 7.67
C LYS A 130 1.14 -16.45 8.42
N GLY A 131 1.83 -16.93 9.46
CA GLY A 131 2.78 -16.12 10.22
C GLY A 131 3.91 -15.56 9.34
N ARG A 132 4.53 -16.41 8.50
CA ARG A 132 5.57 -15.96 7.55
C ARG A 132 5.02 -15.01 6.48
N ALA A 133 3.83 -15.30 5.95
CA ALA A 133 3.16 -14.47 4.97
C ALA A 133 2.80 -13.08 5.55
N LEU A 134 2.31 -13.03 6.79
CA LEU A 134 2.04 -11.79 7.51
C LEU A 134 3.33 -11.00 7.71
N PHE A 135 4.39 -11.62 8.22
CA PHE A 135 5.66 -10.93 8.44
C PHE A 135 6.24 -10.33 7.15
N GLY A 136 6.34 -11.15 6.08
CA GLY A 136 6.83 -10.67 4.78
C GLY A 136 5.89 -9.65 4.14
N GLY A 137 4.58 -9.84 4.26
CA GLY A 137 3.56 -8.92 3.76
C GLY A 137 3.60 -7.57 4.46
N PHE A 138 3.75 -7.55 5.80
CA PHE A 138 3.91 -6.33 6.59
C PHE A 138 5.16 -5.57 6.17
N PHE A 139 6.29 -6.25 5.97
CA PHE A 139 7.50 -5.60 5.49
C PHE A 139 7.28 -4.93 4.12
N LEU A 140 6.78 -5.69 3.14
CA LEU A 140 6.58 -5.18 1.77
C LEU A 140 5.55 -4.04 1.70
N ILE A 141 4.44 -4.14 2.43
CA ILE A 141 3.43 -3.08 2.40
C ILE A 141 3.92 -1.80 3.07
N HIS A 142 4.75 -1.90 4.12
CA HIS A 142 5.36 -0.71 4.73
C HIS A 142 6.40 -0.08 3.82
N CYS A 143 7.21 -0.86 3.08
CA CYS A 143 8.08 -0.32 2.03
C CYS A 143 7.27 0.48 0.98
N PHE A 144 6.12 -0.07 0.56
CA PHE A 144 5.23 0.62 -0.38
C PHE A 144 4.62 1.92 0.20
N ILE A 145 4.17 1.90 1.45
CA ILE A 145 3.65 3.09 2.16
C ILE A 145 4.74 4.18 2.27
N VAL A 146 5.97 3.80 2.62
CA VAL A 146 7.13 4.70 2.69
C VAL A 146 7.41 5.31 1.31
N LEU A 147 7.33 4.51 0.24
CA LEU A 147 7.48 5.00 -1.13
C LEU A 147 6.41 6.04 -1.51
N ILE A 148 5.13 5.76 -1.19
CA ILE A 148 4.01 6.71 -1.38
C ILE A 148 4.28 8.02 -0.63
N LEU A 149 4.70 7.92 0.63
CA LEU A 149 5.01 9.10 1.44
C LEU A 149 6.18 9.90 0.85
N GLY A 150 7.23 9.21 0.40
CA GLY A 150 8.36 9.82 -0.29
C GLY A 150 7.94 10.60 -1.54
N MET A 151 7.02 10.04 -2.35
CA MET A 151 6.45 10.73 -3.51
C MET A 151 5.65 11.98 -3.10
N TRP A 152 4.85 11.92 -2.03
CA TRP A 152 4.15 13.09 -1.49
C TRP A 152 5.11 14.20 -1.00
N ILE A 153 6.21 13.82 -0.37
CA ILE A 153 7.24 14.76 0.10
C ILE A 153 7.97 15.41 -1.07
N LEU A 154 8.37 14.61 -2.06
CA LEU A 154 8.99 15.11 -3.27
C LEU A 154 8.05 16.04 -4.04
N TYR A 155 6.75 15.70 -4.11
CA TYR A 155 5.71 16.57 -4.66
C TYR A 155 5.61 17.90 -3.91
N GLY A 156 5.64 17.86 -2.58
CA GLY A 156 5.68 19.07 -1.76
C GLY A 156 6.83 19.98 -2.13
N PHE A 157 8.05 19.46 -2.21
CA PHE A 157 9.24 20.25 -2.57
C PHE A 157 9.29 20.73 -4.02
N ASN A 158 8.60 20.04 -4.94
CA ASN A 158 8.50 20.44 -6.35
C ASN A 158 7.44 21.55 -6.58
N LYS A 159 6.58 21.84 -5.59
CA LYS A 159 5.62 22.94 -5.69
C LYS A 159 6.38 24.28 -5.67
N GLU A 160 5.98 25.22 -6.53
CA GLU A 160 6.75 26.40 -6.97
C GLU A 160 7.39 27.27 -5.87
N SER A 161 6.89 27.27 -4.63
CA SER A 161 7.45 28.03 -3.51
C SER A 161 8.71 27.40 -2.89
N LEU A 162 9.06 26.16 -3.25
CA LEU A 162 10.09 25.36 -2.58
C LEU A 162 11.29 25.06 -3.46
N SER A 163 11.07 24.85 -4.77
CA SER A 163 12.03 24.64 -5.89
C SER A 163 13.41 24.04 -5.55
N LEU A 164 13.48 23.14 -4.56
CA LEU A 164 14.71 22.41 -4.25
C LEU A 164 15.10 21.47 -5.39
N PHE A 165 14.12 21.11 -6.21
CA PHE A 165 14.27 20.30 -7.40
C PHE A 165 13.54 21.00 -8.54
N VAL A 166 14.29 21.37 -9.58
CA VAL A 166 13.71 21.83 -10.84
C VAL A 166 13.75 20.64 -11.79
N LEU A 167 12.62 19.94 -11.90
CA LEU A 167 12.46 18.90 -12.91
C LEU A 167 12.24 19.56 -14.27
N ASN A 168 12.84 19.01 -15.32
CA ASN A 168 12.49 19.43 -16.68
C ASN A 168 10.99 19.13 -16.95
N PRO A 169 10.37 19.80 -17.95
CA PRO A 169 8.93 19.66 -18.19
C PRO A 169 8.47 18.21 -18.44
N PHE A 170 9.33 17.39 -19.06
CA PHE A 170 9.04 15.98 -19.32
C PHE A 170 8.97 15.17 -18.02
N TRP A 171 10.01 15.22 -17.19
CA TRP A 171 10.06 14.48 -15.92
C TRP A 171 9.01 14.97 -14.93
N ASN A 172 8.69 16.27 -14.94
CA ASN A 172 7.59 16.80 -14.13
C ASN A 172 6.25 16.14 -14.51
N ARG A 173 5.95 15.99 -15.81
CA ARG A 173 4.73 15.30 -16.27
C ARG A 173 4.72 13.82 -15.85
N VAL A 174 5.83 13.11 -16.04
CA VAL A 174 5.96 11.70 -15.64
C VAL A 174 5.74 11.56 -14.12
N PHE A 175 6.33 12.46 -13.33
CA PHE A 175 6.20 12.45 -11.89
C PHE A 175 4.77 12.75 -11.41
N LEU A 176 4.09 13.72 -12.02
CA LEU A 176 2.69 14.02 -11.73
C LEU A 176 1.76 12.84 -12.07
N LEU A 177 1.99 12.20 -13.22
CA LEU A 177 1.26 10.98 -13.59
C LEU A 177 1.51 9.86 -12.58
N ALA A 178 2.75 9.69 -12.14
CA ALA A 178 3.07 8.72 -11.09
C ALA A 178 2.34 9.04 -9.78
N ILE A 179 2.24 10.30 -9.36
CA ILE A 179 1.45 10.67 -8.17
C ILE A 179 -0.04 10.36 -8.38
N ASP A 180 -0.61 10.70 -9.51
CA ASP A 180 -2.03 10.44 -9.78
C ASP A 180 -2.34 8.94 -9.74
N VAL A 181 -1.46 8.11 -10.32
CA VAL A 181 -1.62 6.64 -10.37
C VAL A 181 -1.29 5.97 -9.04
N PHE A 182 -0.13 6.23 -8.46
CA PHE A 182 0.37 5.48 -7.29
C PHE A 182 -0.13 6.03 -5.96
N VAL A 183 -0.34 7.34 -5.88
CA VAL A 183 -0.59 8.03 -4.62
C VAL A 183 -2.06 8.37 -4.45
N ARG A 184 -2.67 9.05 -5.43
CA ARG A 184 -4.04 9.56 -5.29
C ARG A 184 -5.11 8.49 -5.52
N ASN A 185 -4.81 7.51 -6.37
CA ASN A 185 -5.69 6.39 -6.65
C ASN A 185 -5.61 5.31 -5.55
N LEU A 186 -6.59 5.31 -4.64
CA LEU A 186 -6.69 4.33 -3.55
C LEU A 186 -6.74 2.89 -4.07
N THR A 187 -7.40 2.67 -5.21
CA THR A 187 -7.55 1.34 -5.83
C THR A 187 -6.20 0.75 -6.20
N PHE A 188 -5.24 1.59 -6.63
CA PHE A 188 -3.90 1.12 -6.97
C PHE A 188 -3.20 0.48 -5.75
N GLY A 189 -3.29 1.10 -4.57
CA GLY A 189 -2.72 0.52 -3.34
C GLY A 189 -3.38 -0.80 -2.92
N LEU A 190 -4.68 -0.97 -3.19
CA LEU A 190 -5.37 -2.25 -2.99
C LEU A 190 -4.89 -3.31 -3.98
N ILE A 191 -4.70 -2.95 -5.26
CA ILE A 191 -4.13 -3.84 -6.28
C ILE A 191 -2.72 -4.30 -5.87
N VAL A 192 -1.86 -3.38 -5.43
CA VAL A 192 -0.53 -3.71 -4.91
C VAL A 192 -0.62 -4.66 -3.71
N SER A 193 -1.60 -4.45 -2.82
CA SER A 193 -1.84 -5.36 -1.69
C SER A 193 -2.23 -6.78 -2.15
N VAL A 194 -3.00 -6.92 -3.23
CA VAL A 194 -3.31 -8.23 -3.84
C VAL A 194 -2.05 -8.88 -4.41
N PHE A 195 -1.19 -8.14 -5.11
CA PHE A 195 0.08 -8.67 -5.62
C PHE A 195 1.02 -9.10 -4.50
N ILE A 196 1.15 -8.29 -3.44
CA ILE A 196 1.94 -8.65 -2.25
C ILE A 196 1.36 -9.92 -1.62
N TRP A 197 0.03 -9.99 -1.43
CA TRP A 197 -0.64 -11.17 -0.90
C TRP A 197 -0.32 -12.43 -1.71
N ILE A 198 -0.41 -12.35 -3.04
CA ILE A 198 -0.11 -13.48 -3.93
C ILE A 198 1.34 -13.92 -3.73
N LEU A 199 2.28 -12.96 -3.78
CA LEU A 199 3.71 -13.19 -3.65
C LEU A 199 4.09 -13.86 -2.32
N VAL A 200 3.49 -13.45 -1.20
CA VAL A 200 3.85 -13.96 0.13
C VAL A 200 3.08 -15.20 0.54
N SER A 201 1.90 -15.44 -0.05
CA SER A 201 1.01 -16.55 0.33
C SER A 201 1.24 -17.81 -0.49
N PHE A 202 1.50 -17.67 -1.79
CA PHE A 202 1.67 -18.77 -2.72
C PHE A 202 3.14 -19.01 -3.05
N ARG A 203 3.61 -20.22 -2.80
CA ARG A 203 4.98 -20.63 -3.17
C ARG A 203 4.98 -21.28 -4.54
N ARG A 204 6.15 -21.32 -5.18
CA ARG A 204 6.34 -22.06 -6.44
C ARG A 204 5.93 -23.52 -6.29
N GLU A 205 6.18 -24.13 -5.13
CA GLU A 205 5.77 -25.52 -4.85
C GLU A 205 4.24 -25.74 -4.82
N ASP A 206 3.45 -24.72 -4.48
CA ASP A 206 1.99 -24.86 -4.54
C ASP A 206 1.52 -24.83 -5.99
N LEU A 207 2.12 -23.95 -6.81
CA LEU A 207 1.83 -23.86 -8.24
C LEU A 207 2.17 -25.15 -8.99
N THR A 208 3.30 -25.79 -8.66
CA THR A 208 3.68 -27.07 -9.29
C THR A 208 2.70 -28.19 -8.94
N LYS A 209 2.15 -28.22 -7.71
CA LYS A 209 1.11 -29.19 -7.35
C LYS A 209 -0.18 -29.01 -8.15
N PHE A 210 -0.56 -27.77 -8.46
CA PHE A 210 -1.71 -27.50 -9.32
C PHE A 210 -1.47 -28.01 -10.75
N LEU A 211 -0.29 -27.73 -11.31
CA LEU A 211 0.09 -28.17 -12.67
C LEU A 211 0.18 -29.71 -12.78
N ILE A 212 0.69 -30.40 -11.77
CA ILE A 212 0.80 -31.87 -11.79
C ILE A 212 -0.58 -32.53 -11.69
N ARG A 213 -1.51 -31.96 -10.92
CA ARG A 213 -2.87 -32.52 -10.76
C ARG A 213 -3.66 -32.51 -12.07
N GLU A 214 -3.46 -31.51 -12.93
CA GLU A 214 -4.12 -31.46 -14.24
C GLU A 214 -3.65 -32.59 -15.18
N LYS A 215 -2.43 -33.12 -15.00
CA LYS A 215 -1.87 -34.13 -15.90
C LYS A 215 -2.43 -35.55 -15.67
N ASN A 216 -3.03 -35.83 -14.50
CA ASN A 216 -3.51 -37.17 -14.14
C ASN A 216 -5.01 -37.20 -13.73
N PRO A 217 -5.96 -36.82 -14.60
CA PRO A 217 -7.38 -36.78 -14.24
C PRO A 217 -8.08 -38.16 -14.16
N SER A 218 -7.43 -39.27 -14.55
CA SER A 218 -8.10 -40.55 -14.87
C SER A 218 -7.99 -41.66 -13.81
N LYS A 219 -7.64 -41.37 -12.54
CA LYS A 219 -7.47 -42.40 -11.50
C LYS A 219 -8.31 -42.20 -10.23
N SER A 220 -9.48 -41.55 -10.33
CA SER A 220 -10.43 -41.45 -9.20
C SER A 220 -11.77 -42.06 -9.56
#